data_AF-A0A644ZBG5-F1
#
_entry.id   AF-A0A644ZBG5-F1
#
_cell.length_a   1.000
_cell.length_b   1.000
_cell.length_c   1.000
_cell.angle_alpha   90.00
_cell.angle_beta   90.00
_cell.angle_gamma   90.00
#
_symmetry.space_group_name_H-M   'P 1'
#
loop_
_entity.id
_entity.type
_entity.pdbx_description
1 polymer ?
#
loop_
_entity_poly.entity_id
_entity_poly.type
_entity_poly.pdbx_seq_one_letter_code
_entity_poly.pdbx_strand_id
1 'polypeptide(L)'
;MKQKSEFSIIGQALLIIPGFDLVYQKLEQQVVLRGQAKSTFENYIHRIAQVCLHFNCLPEEVIEDELNDYLAGLALSAKSPSRSAFKHSVYGLRYYYRYVGLPARAVKLPSLK
;
A
#
# COMPACT_ATOMS: atom_id res chain seq x y z
N MET A 1 18.62 -8.34 -25.98
CA MET A 1 17.99 -7.20 -25.27
C MET A 1 16.93 -7.77 -24.35
N LYS A 2 17.04 -7.58 -23.04
CA LYS A 2 16.08 -8.10 -22.06
C LYS A 2 14.72 -7.44 -22.28
N GLN A 3 13.68 -8.24 -22.47
CA GLN A 3 12.29 -7.78 -22.56
C GLN A 3 11.99 -6.93 -21.31
N LYS A 4 11.69 -5.64 -21.50
CA LYS A 4 11.20 -4.77 -20.43
C LYS A 4 9.83 -5.34 -20.04
N SER A 5 9.82 -6.05 -18.91
CA SER A 5 8.65 -6.49 -18.15
C SER A 5 7.47 -5.55 -18.34
N GLU A 6 6.29 -6.13 -18.53
CA GLU A 6 4.98 -5.52 -18.29
C GLU A 6 5.07 -4.49 -17.14
N PHE A 7 4.38 -3.36 -17.30
CA PHE A 7 4.43 -2.20 -16.39
C PHE A 7 4.65 -2.60 -14.92
N SER A 8 5.55 -1.90 -14.22
CA SER A 8 5.75 -2.15 -12.77
C SER A 8 4.43 -2.05 -12.02
N ILE A 9 4.28 -2.72 -10.88
CA ILE A 9 3.04 -2.67 -10.05
C ILE A 9 2.60 -1.22 -9.79
N ILE A 10 3.55 -0.34 -9.52
CA ILE A 10 3.29 1.10 -9.33
C ILE A 10 2.84 1.75 -10.64
N GLY A 11 3.50 1.45 -11.76
CA GLY A 11 3.12 1.96 -13.08
C GLY A 11 1.72 1.51 -13.50
N GLN A 12 1.34 0.27 -13.22
CA GLN A 12 -0.01 -0.23 -13.45
C GLN A 12 -1.03 0.52 -12.59
N ALA A 13 -0.75 0.71 -11.30
CA ALA A 13 -1.64 1.46 -10.42
C ALA A 13 -1.83 2.91 -10.87
N LEU A 14 -0.75 3.59 -11.31
CA LEU A 14 -0.82 4.94 -11.88
C LEU A 14 -1.67 5.03 -13.15
N LEU A 15 -1.75 3.96 -13.94
CA LEU A 15 -2.53 3.92 -15.18
C LEU A 15 -4.00 3.58 -14.96
N ILE A 16 -4.28 2.65 -14.04
CA ILE A 16 -5.59 1.99 -13.93
C ILE A 16 -6.42 2.55 -12.77
N ILE A 17 -5.80 3.00 -11.69
CA ILE A 17 -6.50 3.38 -10.46
C ILE A 17 -6.70 4.90 -10.42
N PRO A 18 -7.94 5.40 -10.53
CA PRO A 18 -8.21 6.83 -10.41
C PRO A 18 -7.73 7.39 -9.07
N GLY A 19 -7.05 8.53 -9.11
CA GLY A 19 -6.54 9.22 -7.92
C GLY A 19 -5.27 8.62 -7.31
N PHE A 20 -4.74 7.51 -7.84
CA PHE A 20 -3.49 6.93 -7.34
C PHE A 20 -2.26 7.82 -7.58
N ASP A 21 -2.30 8.67 -8.60
CA ASP A 21 -1.30 9.71 -8.87
C ASP A 21 -1.21 10.74 -7.72
N LEU A 22 -2.35 11.17 -7.19
CA LEU A 22 -2.40 12.09 -6.05
C LEU A 22 -1.86 11.42 -4.78
N VAL A 23 -2.17 10.14 -4.60
CA VAL A 23 -1.61 9.32 -3.51
C VAL A 23 -0.09 9.24 -3.61
N TYR A 24 0.42 8.93 -4.80
CA TYR A 24 1.84 8.83 -5.07
C TYR A 24 2.56 10.14 -4.70
N GLN A 25 2.08 11.26 -5.24
CA GLN A 25 2.67 12.58 -5.01
C GLN A 25 2.62 12.97 -3.52
N LYS A 26 1.47 12.78 -2.86
CA LYS A 26 1.34 13.09 -1.42
C LYS A 26 2.30 12.26 -0.57
N LEU A 27 2.42 10.96 -0.83
CA LEU A 27 3.32 10.11 -0.05
C LEU A 27 4.79 10.46 -0.29
N GLU A 28 5.18 10.74 -1.52
CA GLU A 28 6.55 11.15 -1.86
C GLU A 28 6.92 12.44 -1.13
N GLN A 29 6.06 13.47 -1.19
CA GLN A 29 6.25 14.73 -0.48
C GLN A 29 6.40 14.52 1.03
N GLN A 30 5.60 13.64 1.64
CA GLN A 30 5.65 13.40 3.08
C GLN A 30 6.91 12.69 3.54
N VAL A 31 7.42 11.74 2.75
CA VAL A 31 8.70 11.08 3.01
C VAL A 31 9.85 12.10 2.95
N VAL A 32 9.84 12.99 1.95
CA VAL A 32 10.84 14.07 1.82
C VAL A 32 10.77 15.05 2.99
N LEU A 33 9.59 15.56 3.32
CA LEU A 33 9.41 16.54 4.42
C LEU A 33 9.84 15.99 5.79
N ARG A 34 9.79 14.67 5.97
CA ARG A 34 10.19 13.99 7.21
C ARG A 34 11.64 13.53 7.22
N GLY A 35 12.40 13.79 6.16
CA GLY A 35 13.79 13.33 6.03
C GLY A 35 13.92 11.79 6.02
N GLN A 36 12.88 11.09 5.56
CA GLN A 36 12.89 9.63 5.50
C GLN A 36 13.63 9.13 4.25
N ALA A 37 14.18 7.92 4.32
CA ALA A 37 14.89 7.34 3.19
C ALA A 37 13.94 7.09 1.99
N LYS A 38 14.46 7.23 0.76
CA LYS A 38 13.70 6.93 -0.46
C LYS A 38 13.14 5.50 -0.47
N SER A 39 13.89 4.54 0.08
CA SER A 39 13.43 3.15 0.22
C SER A 39 12.18 3.03 1.11
N THR A 40 11.95 3.94 2.06
CA THR A 40 10.72 3.99 2.83
C THR A 40 9.51 4.31 1.93
N PHE A 41 9.64 5.30 1.05
CA PHE A 41 8.61 5.61 0.06
C PHE A 41 8.34 4.43 -0.86
N GLU A 42 9.38 3.87 -1.48
CA GLU A 42 9.28 2.76 -2.43
C GLU A 42 8.60 1.53 -1.81
N ASN A 43 8.95 1.18 -0.57
CA ASN A 43 8.34 0.07 0.14
C ASN A 43 6.85 0.29 0.43
N TYR A 44 6.45 1.51 0.84
CA TYR A 44 5.05 1.79 1.14
C TYR A 44 4.21 1.92 -0.13
N ILE A 45 4.66 2.69 -1.11
CA ILE A 45 3.89 2.91 -2.34
C ILE A 45 3.69 1.61 -3.13
N HIS A 46 4.67 0.70 -3.10
CA HIS A 46 4.54 -0.61 -3.71
C HIS A 46 3.44 -1.44 -3.05
N ARG A 47 3.35 -1.44 -1.71
CA ARG A 47 2.30 -2.16 -0.98
C ARG A 47 0.92 -1.56 -1.19
N ILE A 48 0.83 -0.22 -1.21
CA ILE A 48 -0.43 0.47 -1.46
C ILE A 48 -0.91 0.19 -2.89
N ALA A 49 0.00 0.21 -3.88
CA ALA A 49 -0.32 -0.17 -5.26
C ALA A 49 -0.89 -1.60 -5.36
N GLN A 50 -0.31 -2.56 -4.64
CA GLN A 50 -0.83 -3.94 -4.60
C GLN A 50 -2.25 -4.01 -4.04
N VAL A 51 -2.55 -3.25 -2.98
CA VAL A 51 -3.90 -3.16 -2.42
C VAL A 51 -4.85 -2.53 -3.44
N CYS A 52 -4.46 -1.41 -4.04
CA CYS A 52 -5.31 -0.70 -5.00
C CYS A 52 -5.65 -1.55 -6.22
N LEU A 53 -4.66 -2.27 -6.76
CA LEU A 53 -4.86 -3.17 -7.90
C LEU A 53 -5.69 -4.40 -7.53
N HIS A 54 -5.61 -4.89 -6.28
CA HIS A 54 -6.42 -6.01 -5.83
C HIS A 54 -7.91 -5.66 -5.77
N PHE A 55 -8.25 -4.48 -5.26
CA PHE A 55 -9.63 -4.02 -5.10
C PHE A 55 -10.14 -3.13 -6.24
N ASN A 56 -9.25 -2.75 -7.16
CA ASN A 56 -9.53 -1.82 -8.25
C ASN A 56 -10.07 -0.44 -7.78
N CYS A 57 -9.63 0.03 -6.62
CA CYS A 57 -10.02 1.31 -6.02
C CYS A 57 -8.96 1.78 -5.02
N LEU A 58 -9.13 2.98 -4.45
CA LEU A 58 -8.26 3.46 -3.37
C LEU A 58 -8.59 2.79 -2.03
N PRO A 59 -7.64 2.66 -1.08
CA PRO A 59 -7.88 1.96 0.19
C PRO A 59 -9.05 2.50 1.03
N GLU A 60 -9.37 3.79 0.95
CA GLU A 60 -10.52 4.39 1.63
C GLU A 60 -11.88 3.99 1.06
N GLU A 61 -11.91 3.46 -0.16
CA GLU A 61 -13.12 2.96 -0.81
C GLU A 61 -13.38 1.49 -0.47
N VAL A 62 -12.37 0.76 0.02
CA VAL A 62 -12.49 -0.64 0.43
C VAL A 62 -13.28 -0.74 1.74
N ILE A 63 -14.19 -1.71 1.80
CA ILE A 63 -14.95 -2.04 3.01
C ILE A 63 -14.01 -2.68 4.04
N GLU A 64 -14.21 -2.38 5.31
CA GLU A 64 -13.31 -2.80 6.39
C GLU A 64 -13.15 -4.33 6.46
N ASP A 65 -14.24 -5.08 6.32
CA ASP A 65 -14.22 -6.55 6.37
C ASP A 65 -13.44 -7.14 5.19
N GLU A 66 -13.64 -6.64 3.97
CA GLU A 66 -12.90 -7.09 2.78
C GLU A 66 -11.40 -6.81 2.90
N LEU A 67 -11.04 -5.64 3.44
CA LEU A 67 -9.65 -5.30 3.70
C LEU A 67 -9.03 -6.23 4.75
N ASN A 68 -9.78 -6.57 5.79
CA ASN A 68 -9.33 -7.50 6.83
C ASN A 68 -9.13 -8.91 6.28
N ASP A 69 -10.03 -9.40 5.43
CA ASP A 69 -9.92 -10.70 4.78
C ASP A 69 -8.70 -10.76 3.86
N TYR A 70 -8.45 -9.71 3.07
CA TYR A 70 -7.23 -9.60 2.26
C TYR A 70 -5.96 -9.66 3.12
N LEU A 71 -5.92 -8.89 4.22
CA LEU A 71 -4.79 -8.87 5.13
C LEU A 71 -4.58 -10.23 5.83
N ALA A 72 -5.66 -10.91 6.21
CA ALA A 72 -5.61 -12.27 6.75
C ALA A 72 -5.05 -13.27 5.72
N GLY A 73 -5.48 -13.17 4.46
CA GLY A 73 -4.94 -13.94 3.34
C GLY A 73 -3.43 -13.74 3.17
N LEU A 74 -2.94 -12.49 3.25
CA LEU A 74 -1.49 -12.21 3.24
C LEU A 74 -0.75 -12.89 4.41
N ALA A 75 -1.34 -12.88 5.60
CA ALA A 75 -0.74 -13.48 6.79
C ALA A 75 -0.68 -15.02 6.74
N LEU A 76 -1.63 -15.66 6.07
CA LEU A 76 -1.73 -17.13 5.93
C LEU A 76 -0.97 -17.68 4.72
N SER A 77 -0.56 -16.85 3.77
CA SER A 77 0.06 -17.31 2.52
C SER A 77 1.43 -17.98 2.73
N ALA A 78 1.55 -19.25 2.28
CA ALA A 78 2.74 -20.09 2.49
C ALA A 78 3.92 -19.82 1.54
N LYS A 79 3.71 -19.09 0.43
CA LYS A 79 4.75 -18.83 -0.60
C LYS A 79 5.81 -17.81 -0.18
N SER A 80 5.63 -17.18 0.97
CA SER A 80 6.69 -16.48 1.67
C SER A 80 6.40 -16.65 3.16
N PRO A 81 7.30 -17.18 3.99
CA PRO A 81 7.15 -17.17 5.45
C PRO A 81 7.26 -15.74 6.01
N SER A 82 7.06 -14.71 5.18
CA SER A 82 7.27 -13.35 5.55
C SER A 82 5.96 -12.79 6.10
N ARG A 83 5.83 -12.90 7.42
CA ARG A 83 5.15 -11.87 8.24
C ARG A 83 5.48 -10.46 7.72
N SER A 84 6.62 -10.27 7.05
CA SER A 84 7.00 -9.08 6.30
C SER A 84 5.97 -8.61 5.27
N ALA A 85 5.39 -9.44 4.39
CA ALA A 85 4.43 -8.94 3.39
C ALA A 85 3.21 -8.31 4.06
N PHE A 86 2.59 -9.05 4.99
CA PHE A 86 1.51 -8.55 5.85
C PHE A 86 1.92 -7.31 6.63
N LYS A 87 3.06 -7.33 7.34
CA LYS A 87 3.56 -6.20 8.14
C LYS A 87 3.76 -4.95 7.28
N HIS A 88 4.39 -5.08 6.10
CA HIS A 88 4.62 -3.93 5.21
C HIS A 88 3.33 -3.42 4.58
N SER A 89 2.36 -4.29 4.27
CA SER A 89 1.02 -3.85 3.86
C SER A 89 0.32 -3.07 4.97
N VAL A 90 0.33 -3.56 6.21
CA VAL A 90 -0.24 -2.85 7.37
C VAL A 90 0.46 -1.50 7.60
N TYR A 91 1.80 -1.44 7.53
CA TYR A 91 2.52 -0.18 7.67
C TYR A 91 2.22 0.80 6.52
N GLY A 92 2.20 0.31 5.28
CA GLY A 92 1.85 1.13 4.10
C GLY A 92 0.44 1.71 4.22
N LEU A 93 -0.55 0.90 4.62
CA LEU A 93 -1.93 1.34 4.83
C LEU A 93 -2.08 2.33 5.99
N ARG A 94 -1.37 2.13 7.10
CA ARG A 94 -1.34 3.11 8.20
C ARG A 94 -0.76 4.44 7.75
N TYR A 95 0.33 4.39 6.99
CA TYR A 95 0.96 5.57 6.43
C TYR A 95 -0.05 6.28 5.51
N TYR A 96 -0.62 5.54 4.55
CA TYR A 96 -1.66 6.01 3.65
C TYR A 96 -2.80 6.76 4.35
N TYR A 97 -3.50 6.08 5.26
CA TYR A 97 -4.66 6.64 5.95
C TYR A 97 -4.33 7.89 6.77
N ARG A 98 -3.11 8.00 7.29
CA ARG A 98 -2.68 9.20 8.00
C ARG A 98 -2.58 10.42 7.07
N TYR A 99 -2.19 10.24 5.81
CA TYR A 99 -1.96 11.35 4.87
C TYR A 99 -3.14 11.70 3.98
N VAL A 100 -4.08 10.77 3.79
CA VAL A 100 -5.37 11.09 3.17
C VAL A 100 -6.38 11.65 4.17
N GLY A 101 -5.99 11.87 5.44
CA GLY A 101 -6.85 12.50 6.45
C GLY A 101 -7.84 11.56 7.13
N LEU A 102 -7.56 10.24 7.12
CA LEU A 102 -8.41 9.19 7.69
C LEU A 102 -7.72 8.42 8.84
N PRO A 103 -7.17 9.08 9.87
CA PRO A 103 -6.38 8.41 10.91
C PRO A 103 -7.17 7.36 11.70
N ALA A 104 -8.50 7.49 11.82
CA ALA A 104 -9.34 6.49 12.47
C ALA A 104 -9.24 5.12 11.79
N ARG A 105 -9.15 5.07 10.44
CA ARG A 105 -8.93 3.81 9.70
C ARG A 105 -7.55 3.22 9.97
N ALA A 106 -6.53 4.04 10.17
CA ALA A 106 -5.18 3.56 10.50
C ALA A 106 -5.14 2.81 11.84
N VAL A 107 -5.95 3.23 12.80
CA VAL A 107 -6.03 2.63 14.14
C VAL A 107 -6.73 1.27 14.12
N LYS A 108 -7.72 1.10 13.25
CA LYS A 108 -8.47 -0.16 13.10
C LYS A 108 -7.65 -1.29 12.46
N LEU A 109 -6.54 -0.96 11.79
CA LEU A 109 -5.66 -1.97 11.19
C LEU A 109 -4.96 -2.84 12.25
N PRO A 110 -4.73 -4.14 11.97
CA PRO A 110 -4.18 -5.10 12.93
C PRO A 110 -2.92 -4.62 13.66
N SER A 111 -2.87 -4.76 14.99
CA SER A 111 -1.67 -4.48 15.77
C SER A 111 -0.54 -5.43 15.39
N LEU A 112 0.63 -4.87 15.06
CA LEU A 112 1.82 -5.67 14.76
C LEU A 112 2.61 -5.85 16.06
N LYS A 113 2.86 -7.11 16.46
CA LYS A 113 3.82 -7.47 17.51
C LYS A 113 5.23 -7.65 16.94
#